data_AF-A0A2V6WJC7-F1
#
_entry.id   AF-A0A2V6WJC7-F1
#
_cell.length_a   1.000
_cell.length_b   1.000
_cell.length_c   1.000
_cell.angle_alpha   90.00
_cell.angle_beta   90.00
_cell.angle_gamma   90.00
#
_symmetry.space_group_name_H-M   'P 1'
#
loop_
_entity.id
_entity.type
_entity.pdbx_description
1 polymer ?
#
loop_
_entity_poly.entity_id
_entity_poly.type
_entity_poly.pdbx_seq_one_letter_code
_entity_poly.pdbx_strand_id
1 'polypeptide(L)' 'QQRGLEELTGRRVVDRSALILDIFARHARTKEGRVQVELAQLEYQLPRLRGIWKGLSRLGGGIGTR' A
#
# COMPACT_ATOMS: atom_id res chain seq x y z
N GLN A 1 6.89 -8.72 -5.31
CA GLN A 1 6.10 -9.93 -5.55
C GLN A 1 4.63 -9.62 -5.82
N GLN A 2 3.92 -8.89 -4.93
CA GLN A 2 2.50 -8.53 -5.14
C GLN A 2 2.21 -7.92 -6.53
N ARG A 3 2.95 -6.88 -6.95
CA ARG A 3 2.77 -6.27 -8.29
C ARG A 3 2.89 -7.28 -9.44
N GLY A 4 3.89 -8.17 -9.38
CA GLY A 4 4.07 -9.20 -10.40
C GLY A 4 2.92 -10.21 -10.44
N LEU A 5 2.34 -10.56 -9.28
CA LEU A 5 1.16 -11.42 -9.23
C LEU A 5 -0.09 -10.70 -9.75
N GLU A 6 -0.26 -9.41 -9.47
CA GLU A 6 -1.36 -8.60 -10.02
C GLU A 6 -1.26 -8.49 -11.55
N GLU A 7 -0.06 -8.26 -12.08
CA GLU A 7 0.22 -8.23 -13.52
C GLU A 7 -0.07 -9.58 -14.20
N LEU A 8 0.33 -10.69 -13.58
CA LEU A 8 0.13 -12.04 -14.13
C LEU A 8 -1.33 -12.50 -14.08
N THR A 9 -2.06 -12.14 -13.02
CA THR A 9 -3.41 -12.67 -12.77
C THR A 9 -4.53 -11.75 -13.25
N GLY A 10 -4.20 -10.49 -13.55
CA GLY A 10 -5.17 -9.44 -13.87
C GLY A 10 -6.15 -9.15 -12.73
N ARG A 11 -5.82 -9.59 -11.51
CA ARG A 11 -6.69 -9.49 -10.32
C ARG A 11 -5.94 -8.75 -9.23
N ARG A 12 -6.70 -8.04 -8.40
CA ARG A 12 -6.17 -7.43 -7.17
C ARG A 12 -5.65 -8.53 -6.26
N VAL A 13 -4.41 -8.41 -5.80
CA VAL A 13 -3.81 -9.34 -4.85
C VAL A 13 -3.70 -8.65 -3.51
N VAL A 14 -4.18 -9.29 -2.45
CA VAL A 14 -4.08 -8.79 -1.08
C VAL A 14 -3.22 -9.79 -0.31
N ASP A 15 -2.20 -9.30 0.38
CA ASP A 15 -1.39 -10.16 1.26
C ASP A 15 -2.06 -10.32 2.63
N ARG A 16 -1.53 -11.29 3.41
CA ARG A 16 -2.07 -11.63 4.72
C ARG A 16 -2.12 -10.43 5.66
N SER A 17 -1.10 -9.57 5.66
CA SER A 17 -1.03 -8.43 6.56
C SER A 17 -2.11 -7.39 6.24
N ALA A 18 -2.31 -7.07 4.96
CA ALA A 18 -3.39 -6.19 4.53
C ALA A 18 -4.78 -6.73 4.92
N LEU A 19 -5.01 -8.03 4.75
CA LEU A 19 -6.28 -8.66 5.14
C LEU A 19 -6.50 -8.57 6.66
N ILE A 20 -5.48 -8.85 7.47
CA ILE A 20 -5.56 -8.75 8.94
C ILE A 20 -5.87 -7.32 9.37
N LEU A 21 -5.19 -6.32 8.78
CA LEU A 21 -5.42 -4.91 9.11
C LEU A 21 -6.83 -4.44 8.74
N ASP A 22 -7.39 -4.93 7.63
CA ASP A 22 -8.78 -4.64 7.23
C ASP A 22 -9.78 -5.27 8.22
N ILE A 23 -9.54 -6.52 8.63
CA ILE A 23 -10.33 -7.17 9.68
C ILE A 23 -10.24 -6.34 10.97
N PHE A 24 -9.05 -5.94 11.41
CA PHE A 24 -8.91 -5.15 12.63
C PHE A 24 -9.60 -3.79 12.54
N ALA A 25 -9.52 -3.10 11.39
CA ALA A 25 -10.21 -1.84 11.17
C ALA A 25 -11.73 -1.97 11.31
N ARG A 26 -12.31 -3.07 10.81
CA ARG A 26 -13.74 -3.36 10.95
C ARG A 26 -14.17 -3.63 12.40
N HIS A 27 -13.27 -4.14 13.24
CA HIS A 27 -13.57 -4.53 14.62
C HIS A 27 -13.13 -3.51 15.67
N ALA A 28 -12.28 -2.53 15.34
CA ALA A 28 -11.80 -1.51 16.27
C ALA A 28 -12.93 -0.57 16.73
N ARG A 29 -13.45 -0.78 17.94
CA ARG A 29 -14.53 0.03 18.53
C ARG A 29 -14.03 1.16 19.43
N THR A 30 -12.92 0.97 20.13
CA THR A 30 -12.34 1.96 21.05
C THR A 30 -11.48 2.98 20.31
N LYS A 31 -11.32 4.18 20.87
CA LYS A 31 -10.45 5.22 20.32
C LYS A 31 -9.00 4.73 20.22
N GLU A 32 -8.49 4.09 21.26
CA GLU A 32 -7.15 3.51 21.29
C GLU A 32 -6.97 2.45 20.20
N GLY A 33 -7.91 1.50 20.08
CA GLY A 33 -7.84 0.45 19.07
C GLY A 33 -7.87 1.00 17.64
N ARG A 34 -8.67 2.04 17.40
CA ARG A 34 -8.68 2.73 16.08
C ARG A 34 -7.33 3.36 15.76
N VAL A 35 -6.72 4.06 16.72
CA VAL A 35 -5.41 4.71 16.54
C VAL A 35 -4.32 3.67 16.29
N GLN A 36 -4.32 2.55 17.01
CA GLN A 36 -3.35 1.47 16.81
C GLN A 36 -3.48 0.83 15.42
N VAL A 37 -4.71 0.59 14.96
CA VAL A 37 -4.96 0.03 13.62
C VAL A 37 -4.54 1.02 12.54
N GLU A 38 -4.86 2.31 12.70
CA GLU A 38 -4.45 3.36 11.77
C GLU A 38 -2.93 3.49 11.67
N LEU A 39 -2.23 3.49 12.82
CA LEU A 39 -0.77 3.49 12.84
C LEU A 39 -0.20 2.28 12.09
N ALA A 40 -0.71 1.07 12.36
CA ALA A 40 -0.25 -0.13 11.69
C ALA A 40 -0.52 -0.11 10.18
N GLN A 41 -1.63 0.50 9.75
CA GLN A 41 -1.92 0.72 8.33
C GLN A 41 -0.93 1.68 7.68
N LEU A 42 -0.58 2.79 8.35
CA LEU A 42 0.42 3.74 7.87
C LEU A 42 1.80 3.08 7.76
N GLU A 43 2.23 2.33 8.77
CA GLU A 43 3.50 1.59 8.75
C GLU A 43 3.55 0.53 7.64
N TYR A 44 2.45 -0.18 7.41
CA TYR A 44 2.34 -1.15 6.31
C TYR A 44 2.40 -0.49 4.92
N GLN A 45 1.83 0.72 4.77
CA GLN A 45 1.82 1.46 3.52
C GLN A 45 3.16 2.14 3.21
N LEU A 46 3.83 2.71 4.22
CA LEU A 46 5.05 3.50 4.07
C LEU A 46 6.14 2.86 3.18
N PRO A 47 6.55 1.59 3.37
CA PRO A 47 7.55 0.96 2.50
C PRO A 47 7.03 0.70 1.07
N ARG A 48 5.71 0.57 0.87
CA ARG A 48 5.08 0.28 -0.43
C ARG A 48 4.92 1.54 -1.27
N LEU A 49 4.76 2.70 -0.63
CA LEU A 49 4.75 4.01 -1.29
C LEU A 49 6.08 4.31 -1.98
N ARG A 50 7.22 3.93 -1.36
CA ARG A 50 8.57 4.12 -1.96
C ARG A 50 8.72 3.48 -3.35
N GLY A 51 8.03 2.38 -3.62
CA GLY A 51 8.03 1.72 -4.93
C GLY A 51 7.19 2.42 -6.01
N ILE A 52 6.31 3.36 -5.66
CA ILE A 52 5.47 4.12 -6.60
C ILE A 52 6.26 5.25 -7.27
N TRP A 53 7.24 5.83 -6.57
CA TRP A 53 8.08 6.92 -7.08
C TRP A 53 8.87 6.55 -8.34
N LYS A 54 9.23 5.28 -8.56
CA LYS A 54 9.85 4.82 -9.81
C LYS A 54 8.91 4.99 -11.03
N GLY A 55 7.60 4.84 -10.83
CA GLY A 55 6.60 5.10 -11.88
C GLY A 55 6.39 6.60 -12.13
N LEU A 56 6.39 7.41 -11.06
CA LEU A 56 6.28 8.87 -11.13
C LEU A 56 7.53 9.52 -11.75
N SER A 57 8.73 9.02 -11.44
CA SER A 57 10.00 9.46 -12.04
C SER A 57 10.04 9.23 -13.56
N ARG A 58 9.42 8.15 -14.04
CA ARG A 58 9.26 7.89 -15.50
C ARG A 58 8.35 8.91 -16.19
N LEU A 59 7.42 9.53 -15.48
CA LEU A 59 6.61 10.63 -16.00
C LEU A 59 7.34 11.98 -15.93
N GLY A 60 8.26 12.17 -14.97
CA GLY A 60 9.02 13.42 -14.79
C GLY A 60 10.31 13.53 -15.61
N GLY A 61 10.88 12.43 -16.11
CA GLY A 61 12.20 12.42 -16.77
C GLY A 61 12.21 12.45 -18.30
N GLY A 62 11.06 12.66 -18.95
CA GLY A 62 10.90 12.45 -20.41
C GLY A 62 10.59 13.69 -21.25
N ILE A 63 10.39 14.87 -20.66
CA ILE A 63 10.05 16.09 -21.39
C ILE A 63 11.08 17.17 -21.06
N GLY A 64 12.05 17.34 -21.96
CA GLY A 64 12.78 18.60 -22.15
C GLY A 64 13.67 19.10 -21.02
N THR A 65 14.81 18.46 -20.80
CA THR A 65 16.00 19.13 -20.23
C THR A 65 17.13 19.09 -21.25
N ARG A 66 17.00 19.93 -22.29
CA ARG A 66 18.12 20.55 -23.00
C ARG A 66 17.86 22.04 -23.02
#